data_AF-M9LAA4-F1
#
_entry.id   AF-M9LAA4-F1
#
_cell.length_a   1.000
_cell.length_b   1.000
_cell.length_c   1.000
_cell.angle_alpha   90.00
_cell.angle_beta   90.00
_cell.angle_gamma   90.00
#
_symmetry.space_group_name_H-M   'P 1'
#
loop_
_entity.id
_entity.type
_entity.pdbx_description
1 polymer ?
#
loop_
_entity_poly.entity_id
_entity_poly.type
_entity_poly.pdbx_seq_one_letter_code
_entity_poly.pdbx_strand_id
1 'polypeptide(L)' 'MYEDIAAEEKARATYQWLIDMTDDVDLQDGLKFLREREVIHSLRFREAVEILKEQRIARKIF' A
#
# COMPACT_ATOMS: atom_id res chain seq x y z
N MET A 1 7.06 3.49 8.53
CA MET A 1 5.68 2.95 8.47
C MET A 1 4.67 3.92 7.89
N TYR A 2 4.50 5.15 8.40
CA TYR A 2 3.62 6.12 7.72
C TYR A 2 4.15 6.54 6.35
N GLU A 3 5.48 6.68 6.24
CA GLU A 3 6.16 6.90 4.96
C GLU A 3 5.95 5.71 4.00
N ASP A 4 6.02 4.47 4.50
CA ASP A 4 5.77 3.27 3.69
C ASP A 4 4.31 3.24 3.19
N ILE A 5 3.33 3.56 4.03
CA ILE A 5 1.92 3.70 3.60
C ILE A 5 1.80 4.76 2.50
N ALA A 6 2.45 5.91 2.65
CA ALA A 6 2.43 6.96 1.63
C ALA A 6 3.11 6.53 0.32
N ALA A 7 4.16 5.72 0.41
CA ALA A 7 4.83 5.15 -0.75
C ALA A 7 3.91 4.21 -1.53
N GLU A 8 3.17 3.31 -0.85
CA GLU A 8 2.25 2.39 -1.54
C GLU A 8 1.06 3.13 -2.16
N GLU A 9 0.51 4.15 -1.48
CA GLU A 9 -0.55 4.98 -2.06
C GLU A 9 -0.07 5.74 -3.30
N LYS A 10 1.18 6.21 -3.30
CA LYS A 10 1.81 6.86 -4.46
C LYS A 10 2.02 5.87 -5.60
N ALA A 11 2.56 4.68 -5.33
CA ALA A 11 2.76 3.63 -6.31
C ALA A 11 1.42 3.22 -6.96
N ARG A 12 0.38 3.04 -6.15
CA ARG A 12 -0.99 2.76 -6.62
C ARG A 12 -1.50 3.81 -7.60
N ALA A 13 -1.34 5.09 -7.27
CA ALA A 13 -1.74 6.20 -8.13
C ALA A 13 -0.92 6.23 -9.44
N THR A 14 0.39 5.96 -9.35
CA THR A 14 1.26 5.85 -10.54
C THR A 14 0.83 4.71 -11.45
N TYR A 15 0.52 3.52 -10.93
CA TYR A 15 0.04 2.42 -11.76
C TYR A 15 -1.32 2.70 -12.40
N GLN A 16 -2.25 3.33 -11.66
CA GLN A 16 -3.52 3.76 -12.25
C GLN A 16 -3.27 4.73 -13.42
N TRP A 17 -2.40 5.72 -13.24
CA TRP A 17 -2.07 6.67 -14.30
C TRP A 17 -1.46 5.96 -15.52
N LEU A 18 -0.59 4.96 -15.34
CA LEU A 18 -0.02 4.19 -16.45
C LEU A 18 -1.08 3.34 -17.18
N ILE A 19 -2.03 2.74 -16.46
CA ILE A 19 -3.16 2.00 -17.04
C ILE A 19 -4.00 2.92 -17.93
N ASP A 20 -4.26 4.15 -17.47
CA ASP A 20 -5.06 5.12 -18.22
C ASP A 20 -4.35 5.65 -19.48
N MET A 21 -3.03 5.42 -19.62
CA MET A 21 -2.18 5.92 -20.70
C MET A 21 -1.89 4.87 -21.78
N THR A 22 -2.43 3.64 -21.67
CA THR A 22 -2.14 2.55 -22.61
C THR A 22 -3.36 1.68 -22.89
N ASP A 23 -3.47 1.20 -24.13
CA ASP A 23 -4.48 0.22 -24.55
C ASP A 23 -3.90 -1.20 -24.70
N ASP A 24 -2.61 -1.40 -24.38
CA ASP A 24 -1.95 -2.71 -24.43
C ASP A 24 -2.47 -3.59 -23.29
N VAL A 25 -3.19 -4.66 -23.66
CA VAL A 25 -3.87 -5.56 -22.73
C VAL A 25 -2.88 -6.30 -21.82
N ASP A 26 -1.74 -6.73 -22.35
CA ASP A 26 -0.75 -7.51 -21.60
C ASP A 26 -0.05 -6.61 -20.57
N LEU A 27 0.23 -5.36 -20.93
CA LEU A 27 0.76 -4.36 -20.01
C LEU A 27 -0.25 -3.99 -18.92
N GLN A 28 -1.52 -3.79 -19.29
CA GLN A 28 -2.57 -3.46 -18.32
C GLN A 28 -2.78 -4.59 -17.29
N ASP A 29 -2.69 -5.86 -17.68
CA ASP A 29 -2.86 -6.99 -16.75
C ASP A 29 -1.79 -6.95 -15.65
N GLY A 30 -0.52 -6.79 -16.04
CA GLY A 30 0.58 -6.64 -15.09
C GLY A 30 0.42 -5.42 -14.17
N LEU A 31 0.03 -4.27 -14.73
CA LEU A 31 -0.17 -3.05 -13.93
C LEU A 31 -1.36 -3.17 -12.96
N LYS A 32 -2.45 -3.85 -13.35
CA LYS A 32 -3.59 -4.10 -12.46
C LYS A 32 -3.18 -4.99 -11.28
N PHE A 33 -2.43 -6.05 -11.53
CA PHE A 33 -1.88 -6.91 -10.48
C PHE A 33 -1.02 -6.12 -9.48
N LEU A 34 -0.08 -5.29 -9.97
CA LEU A 34 0.77 -4.47 -9.10
C LEU A 34 -0.06 -3.46 -8.30
N ARG A 35 -1.00 -2.76 -8.94
CA ARG A 35 -1.89 -1.79 -8.28
C ARG A 35 -2.70 -2.40 -7.15
N GLU A 36 -3.23 -3.60 -7.32
CA GLU A 36 -3.96 -4.32 -6.27
C GLU A 36 -3.05 -4.69 -5.09
N ARG A 37 -1.80 -5.07 -5.37
CA ARG A 37 -0.80 -5.36 -4.34
C ARG A 37 -0.51 -4.14 -3.46
N GLU A 38 -0.45 -2.95 -4.03
CA GLU A 38 -0.22 -1.73 -3.24
C GLU A 38 -1.36 -1.43 -2.25
N VAL A 39 -2.60 -1.80 -2.58
CA VAL A 39 -3.73 -1.73 -1.63
C VAL A 39 -3.49 -2.67 -0.45
N ILE A 40 -3.06 -3.90 -0.73
CA ILE A 40 -2.76 -4.89 0.31
C ILE A 40 -1.56 -4.45 1.15
N HIS A 41 -0.49 -3.92 0.54
CA HIS A 41 0.69 -3.43 1.26
C HIS A 41 0.34 -2.27 2.19
N SER A 42 -0.40 -1.27 1.69
CA SER A 42 -0.92 -0.16 2.51
C SER A 42 -1.73 -0.67 3.70
N LEU A 43 -2.62 -1.65 3.50
CA LEU A 43 -3.39 -2.27 4.58
C LEU A 43 -2.50 -2.98 5.61
N ARG A 44 -1.53 -3.78 5.17
CA ARG A 44 -0.61 -4.50 6.07
C ARG A 44 0.26 -3.54 6.89
N PHE A 45 0.72 -2.44 6.30
CA PHE A 45 1.43 -1.42 7.06
C PHE A 45 0.55 -0.73 8.10
N ARG A 46 -0.73 -0.45 7.78
CA ARG A 46 -1.68 0.09 8.76
C ARG A 46 -1.91 -0.88 9.92
N GLU A 47 -2.10 -2.17 9.63
CA GLU A 47 -2.24 -3.21 10.65
C GLU A 47 -1.01 -3.25 11.58
N ALA A 48 0.20 -3.25 11.01
CA ALA A 48 1.42 -3.26 11.80
C ALA A 48 1.61 -1.97 12.62
N VAL A 49 1.13 -0.81 12.14
CA VAL A 49 1.11 0.44 12.94
C VAL A 49 0.21 0.29 14.16
N GLU A 50 -0.97 -0.30 14.02
CA GLU A 50 -1.89 -0.49 15.15
C GLU A 50 -1.31 -1.46 16.19
N ILE A 51 -0.73 -2.58 15.75
CA ILE A 51 -0.04 -3.53 16.65
C ILE A 51 1.06 -2.82 17.46
N LEU A 52 1.86 -1.98 16.81
CA LEU A 52 2.93 -1.24 17.50
C LEU A 52 2.39 -0.19 18.50
N LYS A 53 1.27 0.46 18.17
CA LYS A 53 0.60 1.39 19.09
C LYS A 53 0.10 0.67 20.34
N GLU A 54 -0.58 -0.47 20.16
CA GLU A 54 -1.08 -1.30 21.26
C GLU A 54 0.06 -1.77 22.16
N GLN A 55 1.15 -2.29 21.58
CA GLN A 55 2.34 -2.71 22.34
C GLN A 55 2.99 -1.57 23.12
N ARG A 56 3.00 -0.35 22.57
CA ARG A 56 3.56 0.83 23.24
C ARG A 56 2.67 1.29 24.40
N ILE A 57 1.35 1.18 24.26
CA ILE A 57 0.40 1.48 25.35
C ILE A 57 0.57 0.46 26.48
N ALA A 58 0.60 -0.84 26.16
CA ALA A 58 0.80 -1.89 27.16
C ALA A 58 2.09 -1.70 27.96
N ARG A 59 3.20 -1.36 27.29
CA ARG A 59 4.50 -1.07 27.94
C ARG A 59 4.52 0.18 28.82
N LYS A 60 3.54 1.09 28.74
CA LYS A 60 3.47 2.28 29.62
C LYS A 60 2.69 2.02 30.90
N ILE A 61 1.91 0.93 30.95
CA ILE A 61 1.05 0.59 32.08
C ILE A 61 1.80 -0.25 33.12
N PHE A 62 2.89 -0.91 32.71
CA PHE A 62 3.84 -1.64 33.57
C PHE A 62 5.15 -0.87 33.71
#